data_AF-A0A3D3YST3-F1
#
_entry.id   AF-A0A3D3YST3-F1
#
_cell.length_a   1.000
_cell.length_b   1.000
_cell.length_c   1.000
_cell.angle_alpha   90.00
_cell.angle_beta   90.00
_cell.angle_gamma   90.00
#
_symmetry.space_group_name_H-M   'P 1'
#
loop_
_entity.id
_entity.type
_entity.pdbx_description
1 polymer ?
#
loop_
_entity_poly.entity_id
_entity_poly.type
_entity_poly.pdbx_seq_one_letter_code
_entity_poly.pdbx_strand_id
1 'polypeptide(L)'
;MIGFETQDVERKVFSILKVLNDSREPLGARVIARHLKDLGIELGERAVRYHLKLMDERGLTRTAGRDGRLITRSGVDELGNALVRDKVGFAISRIELLAFRTSFDPERRTGAVPVNISLFPKERFARAVRAMKPAFAAGLCVSELVAVAGEGEVLGEVTVPAGKAGLATICSIVINGTLLKAGVPMDSRFGGILQVRNRQPLRFVELIHYAGSSLDPSEVFVRARMTSVGEVAAGGSGKVLANFREIPALCRPTAEGVVARLREAGIEGLLLLGNTSEPVCETPVEINRIGVILLGGLNPVAAAGEAGIEAENHAMSTLVEYQSLIKFGEL
;
A
#
# COMPACT_ATOMS: atom_id res chain seq x y z
N MET A 1 -21.54 -22.16 18.75
CA MET A 1 -22.31 -21.73 17.55
C MET A 1 -22.77 -20.27 17.61
N ILE A 2 -23.15 -19.73 18.79
CA ILE A 2 -23.65 -18.35 18.95
C ILE A 2 -22.62 -17.25 18.56
N GLY A 3 -21.31 -17.54 18.65
CA GLY A 3 -20.26 -16.57 18.32
C GLY A 3 -20.04 -16.30 16.82
N PHE A 4 -20.35 -17.26 15.94
CA PHE A 4 -20.13 -17.11 14.49
C PHE A 4 -21.23 -16.27 13.82
N GLU A 5 -22.50 -16.46 14.20
CA GLU A 5 -23.62 -15.67 13.65
C GLU A 5 -23.54 -14.19 14.05
N THR A 6 -23.06 -13.91 15.26
CA THR A 6 -22.86 -12.53 15.74
C THR A 6 -21.74 -11.83 14.94
N GLN A 7 -20.69 -12.58 14.60
CA GLN A 7 -19.53 -12.08 13.85
C GLN A 7 -19.85 -11.74 12.39
N ASP A 8 -20.63 -12.58 11.70
CA ASP A 8 -21.08 -12.29 10.33
C ASP A 8 -21.99 -11.06 10.27
N VAL A 9 -22.79 -10.84 11.31
CA VAL A 9 -23.64 -9.65 11.43
C VAL A 9 -22.80 -8.39 11.64
N GLU A 10 -21.78 -8.44 12.49
CA GLU A 10 -20.85 -7.30 12.71
C GLU A 10 -20.09 -6.92 11.44
N ARG A 11 -19.61 -7.89 10.66
CA ARG A 11 -18.96 -7.66 9.36
C ARG A 11 -19.88 -6.92 8.38
N LYS A 12 -21.12 -7.38 8.27
CA LYS A 12 -22.13 -6.75 7.39
C LYS A 12 -22.42 -5.31 7.82
N VAL A 13 -22.51 -5.05 9.12
CA VAL A 13 -22.68 -3.71 9.68
C VAL A 13 -21.49 -2.81 9.35
N PHE A 14 -20.26 -3.29 9.56
CA PHE A 14 -19.04 -2.55 9.23
C PHE A 14 -18.98 -2.17 7.74
N SER A 15 -19.25 -3.11 6.84
CA SER A 15 -19.21 -2.85 5.41
C SER A 15 -20.28 -1.86 4.95
N ILE A 16 -21.47 -1.86 5.57
CA ILE A 16 -22.48 -0.84 5.30
C ILE A 16 -22.00 0.54 5.76
N LEU A 17 -21.42 0.66 6.96
CA LEU A 17 -20.87 1.92 7.45
C LEU A 17 -19.76 2.44 6.56
N LYS A 18 -18.88 1.56 6.06
CA LYS A 18 -17.81 1.95 5.13
C LYS A 18 -18.35 2.53 3.83
N VAL A 19 -19.33 1.87 3.21
CA VAL A 19 -20.00 2.37 1.99
C VAL A 19 -20.66 3.73 2.24
N LEU A 20 -21.24 3.94 3.42
CA LEU A 20 -21.82 5.24 3.80
C LEU A 20 -20.77 6.32 4.06
N ASN A 21 -19.62 5.96 4.61
CA ASN A 21 -18.51 6.88 4.88
C ASN A 21 -17.82 7.36 3.58
N ASP A 22 -17.73 6.48 2.59
CA ASP A 22 -17.09 6.78 1.30
C ASP A 22 -18.01 7.64 0.39
N SER A 23 -19.27 7.84 0.76
CA SER A 23 -20.25 8.66 0.03
C SER A 23 -20.52 9.99 0.71
N ARG A 24 -20.56 11.07 -0.07
CA ARG A 24 -20.99 12.41 0.40
C ARG A 24 -22.51 12.59 0.35
N GLU A 25 -23.22 11.70 -0.35
CA GLU A 25 -24.67 11.75 -0.54
C GLU A 25 -25.39 10.66 0.28
N PRO A 26 -26.64 10.89 0.71
CA PRO A 26 -27.45 9.86 1.37
C PRO A 26 -27.67 8.64 0.48
N LEU A 27 -27.28 7.45 0.95
CA LEU A 27 -27.45 6.22 0.19
C LEU A 27 -28.63 5.38 0.68
N GLY A 28 -29.42 4.88 -0.28
CA GLY A 28 -30.50 3.93 -0.02
C GLY A 28 -30.03 2.48 0.00
N ALA A 29 -30.81 1.60 0.65
CA ALA A 29 -30.48 0.18 0.83
C ALA A 29 -30.16 -0.56 -0.49
N ARG A 30 -30.85 -0.21 -1.60
CA ARG A 30 -30.60 -0.80 -2.92
C ARG A 30 -29.21 -0.49 -3.47
N VAL A 31 -28.77 0.75 -3.29
CA VAL A 31 -27.45 1.22 -3.76
C VAL A 31 -26.37 0.58 -2.91
N ILE A 32 -26.53 0.61 -1.58
CA ILE A 32 -25.60 -0.03 -0.64
C ILE A 32 -25.45 -1.52 -0.95
N ALA A 33 -26.54 -2.26 -1.16
CA ALA A 33 -26.49 -3.69 -1.50
C ALA A 33 -25.67 -3.97 -2.78
N ARG A 34 -25.73 -3.07 -3.78
CA ARG A 34 -24.94 -3.18 -4.99
C ARG A 34 -23.44 -2.99 -4.71
N HIS A 35 -23.08 -1.92 -3.99
CA HIS A 35 -21.69 -1.68 -3.60
C HIS A 35 -21.11 -2.82 -2.77
N LEU A 36 -21.90 -3.39 -1.85
CA LEU A 36 -21.49 -4.56 -1.07
C LEU A 36 -21.22 -5.78 -1.96
N LYS A 37 -22.06 -6.02 -2.99
CA LYS A 37 -21.86 -7.10 -3.94
C LYS A 37 -20.56 -6.92 -4.75
N ASP A 38 -20.24 -5.70 -5.14
CA ASP A 38 -18.98 -5.38 -5.84
C ASP A 38 -17.75 -5.63 -4.96
N LEU A 39 -17.92 -5.59 -3.63
CA LEU A 39 -16.93 -5.96 -2.62
C LEU A 39 -16.94 -7.46 -2.25
N GLY A 40 -17.72 -8.28 -2.95
CA GLY A 40 -17.85 -9.72 -2.69
C GLY A 40 -18.72 -10.09 -1.48
N ILE A 41 -19.50 -9.14 -0.96
CA ILE A 41 -20.37 -9.35 0.20
C ILE A 41 -21.81 -9.55 -0.28
N GLU A 42 -22.32 -10.77 -0.13
CA GLU A 42 -23.71 -11.08 -0.47
C GLU A 42 -24.68 -10.61 0.63
N LEU A 43 -25.27 -9.43 0.40
CA LEU A 43 -26.31 -8.88 1.29
C LEU A 43 -27.44 -8.22 0.47
N GLY A 44 -28.62 -8.82 0.50
CA GLY A 44 -29.79 -8.31 -0.23
C GLY A 44 -30.35 -7.02 0.36
N GLU A 45 -31.07 -6.25 -0.47
CA GLU A 45 -31.63 -4.94 -0.09
C GLU A 45 -32.45 -4.97 1.22
N ARG A 46 -33.28 -6.01 1.42
CA ARG A 46 -34.09 -6.16 2.63
C ARG A 46 -33.24 -6.31 3.89
N ALA A 47 -32.14 -7.06 3.80
CA ALA A 47 -31.21 -7.26 4.91
C ALA A 47 -30.43 -5.96 5.20
N VAL A 48 -29.99 -5.25 4.16
CA VAL A 48 -29.37 -3.92 4.31
C VAL A 48 -30.32 -2.96 5.02
N ARG A 49 -31.60 -2.90 4.62
CA ARG A 49 -32.63 -2.05 5.25
C ARG A 49 -32.81 -2.39 6.73
N TYR A 50 -32.78 -3.68 7.08
CA TYR A 50 -32.85 -4.14 8.47
C TYR A 50 -31.65 -3.64 9.30
N HIS A 51 -30.42 -3.82 8.80
CA HIS A 51 -29.23 -3.35 9.49
C HIS A 51 -29.20 -1.81 9.63
N LEU A 52 -29.61 -1.07 8.61
CA LEU A 52 -29.70 0.40 8.67
C LEU A 52 -30.63 0.86 9.78
N LYS A 53 -31.77 0.19 9.97
CA LYS A 53 -32.70 0.51 11.07
C LYS A 53 -32.04 0.31 12.44
N LEU A 54 -31.33 -0.80 12.65
CA LEU A 54 -30.60 -1.05 13.88
C LEU A 54 -29.46 -0.04 14.11
N MET A 55 -28.79 0.39 13.04
CA MET A 55 -27.75 1.41 13.11
C MET A 55 -28.30 2.81 13.40
N ASP A 56 -29.49 3.12 12.89
CA ASP A 56 -30.22 4.35 13.24
C ASP A 56 -30.58 4.34 14.75
N GLU A 57 -31.06 3.21 15.28
CA GLU A 57 -31.35 3.03 16.72
C GLU A 57 -30.09 3.16 17.61
N ARG A 58 -28.93 2.72 17.11
CA ARG A 58 -27.63 2.85 17.78
C ARG A 58 -26.96 4.20 17.56
N GLY A 59 -27.56 5.11 16.79
CA GLY A 59 -27.00 6.43 16.47
C GLY A 59 -25.77 6.42 15.56
N LEU A 60 -25.47 5.29 14.89
CA LEU A 60 -24.34 5.14 13.95
C LEU A 60 -24.65 5.72 12.57
N THR A 61 -25.92 5.69 12.18
CA THR A 61 -26.44 6.30 10.96
C THR A 61 -27.61 7.23 11.29
N ARG A 62 -27.95 8.10 10.34
CA ARG A 62 -29.16 8.93 10.41
C ARG A 62 -29.88 8.95 9.08
N THR A 63 -31.20 9.02 9.12
CA THR A 63 -32.03 9.14 7.92
C THR A 63 -31.87 10.52 7.28
N ALA A 64 -31.71 10.55 5.96
CA ALA A 64 -31.69 11.76 5.14
C ALA A 64 -32.47 11.52 3.84
N GLY A 65 -33.60 12.22 3.68
CA GLY A 65 -34.56 11.98 2.59
C GLY A 65 -35.50 10.79 2.84
N ARG A 66 -36.18 10.29 1.79
CA ARG A 66 -37.20 9.22 1.93
C ARG A 66 -36.62 7.84 2.25
N ASP A 67 -35.42 7.51 1.76
CA ASP A 67 -34.80 6.18 1.94
C ASP A 67 -33.28 6.21 2.21
N GLY A 68 -32.65 7.39 2.16
CA GLY A 68 -31.20 7.56 2.28
C GLY A 68 -30.71 7.59 3.72
N ARG A 69 -29.51 7.05 3.98
CA ARG A 69 -28.81 7.22 5.26
C ARG A 69 -27.50 7.96 5.06
N LEU A 70 -27.12 8.71 6.08
CA LEU A 70 -25.79 9.28 6.24
C LEU A 70 -25.15 8.65 7.48
N ILE A 71 -23.84 8.45 7.43
CA ILE A 71 -23.07 8.06 8.61
C ILE A 71 -23.00 9.23 9.59
N THR A 72 -23.05 8.95 10.90
CA THR A 72 -22.85 9.95 11.96
C THR A 72 -21.39 9.96 12.41
N ARG A 73 -20.99 10.95 13.21
CA ARG A 73 -19.67 10.95 13.86
C ARG A 73 -19.43 9.68 14.68
N SER A 74 -20.44 9.22 15.43
CA SER A 74 -20.35 7.96 16.18
C SER A 74 -20.22 6.75 15.27
N GLY A 75 -20.83 6.77 14.07
CA GLY A 75 -20.61 5.74 13.05
C GLY A 75 -19.18 5.73 12.50
N VAL A 76 -18.59 6.91 12.31
CA VAL A 76 -17.17 7.03 11.91
C VAL A 76 -16.24 6.55 13.02
N ASP A 77 -16.53 6.89 14.28
CA ASP A 77 -15.77 6.41 15.44
C ASP A 77 -15.93 4.89 15.61
N GLU A 78 -17.11 4.34 15.33
CA GLU A 78 -17.37 2.88 15.28
C GLU A 78 -16.55 2.21 14.16
N LEU A 79 -16.40 2.81 12.97
CA LEU A 79 -15.46 2.30 11.95
C LEU A 79 -13.99 2.31 12.45
N GLY A 80 -13.65 3.27 13.30
CA GLY A 80 -12.35 3.34 13.96
C GLY A 80 -12.13 2.17 14.92
N ASN A 81 -13.12 1.88 15.76
CA ASN A 81 -13.04 0.95 16.89
C ASN A 81 -13.49 -0.49 16.58
N ALA A 82 -14.39 -0.69 15.61
CA ALA A 82 -14.91 -2.01 15.27
C ALA A 82 -13.87 -2.85 14.52
N LEU A 83 -13.68 -4.06 15.04
CA LEU A 83 -13.03 -5.23 14.44
C LEU A 83 -11.51 -5.13 14.21
N VAL A 84 -10.76 -4.98 15.30
CA VAL A 84 -9.31 -5.24 15.35
C VAL A 84 -8.96 -6.62 14.74
N ARG A 85 -9.84 -7.63 14.84
CA ARG A 85 -9.65 -8.96 14.24
C ARG A 85 -9.92 -9.05 12.73
N ASP A 86 -10.80 -8.23 12.16
CA ASP A 86 -11.07 -8.26 10.71
C ASP A 86 -10.14 -7.35 9.92
N LYS A 87 -9.40 -6.49 10.60
CA LYS A 87 -8.30 -5.74 10.00
C LYS A 87 -7.05 -6.63 9.83
N VAL A 88 -6.92 -7.76 10.53
CA VAL A 88 -5.80 -8.70 10.37
C VAL A 88 -5.84 -9.32 8.98
N GLY A 89 -4.75 -9.16 8.22
CA GLY A 89 -4.66 -9.64 6.85
C GLY A 89 -5.18 -8.66 5.80
N PHE A 90 -5.60 -7.46 6.19
CA PHE A 90 -5.94 -6.40 5.23
C PHE A 90 -4.73 -6.01 4.37
N ALA A 91 -3.53 -5.98 4.97
CA ALA A 91 -2.32 -5.64 4.25
C ALA A 91 -2.01 -6.65 3.14
N ILE A 92 -2.07 -7.95 3.44
CA ILE A 92 -1.87 -9.00 2.42
C ILE A 92 -2.95 -8.97 1.34
N SER A 93 -4.22 -8.82 1.73
CA SER A 93 -5.35 -8.72 0.78
C SER A 93 -5.20 -7.51 -0.15
N ARG A 94 -4.71 -6.38 0.38
CA ARG A 94 -4.45 -5.16 -0.41
C ARG A 94 -3.30 -5.38 -1.40
N ILE A 95 -2.23 -6.07 -1.00
CA ILE A 95 -1.13 -6.44 -1.90
C ILE A 95 -1.66 -7.27 -3.06
N GLU A 96 -2.44 -8.31 -2.78
CA GLU A 96 -3.00 -9.20 -3.80
C GLU A 96 -3.93 -8.45 -4.77
N LEU A 97 -4.83 -7.62 -4.25
CA LEU A 97 -5.73 -6.79 -5.07
C LEU A 97 -4.96 -5.83 -5.99
N LEU A 98 -3.95 -5.14 -5.46
CA LEU A 98 -3.14 -4.20 -6.25
C LEU A 98 -2.26 -4.94 -7.27
N ALA A 99 -1.68 -6.08 -6.90
CA ALA A 99 -0.93 -6.92 -7.84
C ALA A 99 -1.82 -7.37 -8.99
N PHE A 100 -3.04 -7.83 -8.70
CA PHE A 100 -4.01 -8.24 -9.72
C PHE A 100 -4.45 -7.08 -10.62
N ARG A 101 -4.74 -5.90 -10.05
CA ARG A 101 -5.19 -4.72 -10.81
C ARG A 101 -4.06 -4.01 -11.57
N THR A 102 -2.78 -4.30 -11.26
CA THR A 102 -1.64 -3.71 -11.97
C THR A 102 -1.70 -4.11 -13.44
N SER A 103 -1.88 -3.16 -14.37
CA SER A 103 -2.00 -3.44 -15.82
C SER A 103 -0.74 -3.11 -16.61
N PHE A 104 0.31 -2.62 -15.95
CA PHE A 104 1.61 -2.29 -16.55
C PHE A 104 2.24 -3.37 -17.45
N ASP A 105 2.69 -2.94 -18.63
CA ASP A 105 3.48 -3.66 -19.61
C ASP A 105 4.85 -2.95 -19.73
N PRO A 106 5.96 -3.58 -19.28
CA PRO A 106 7.28 -2.95 -19.29
C PRO A 106 7.87 -2.74 -20.69
N GLU A 107 7.48 -3.54 -21.69
CA GLU A 107 7.99 -3.40 -23.06
C GLU A 107 7.35 -2.21 -23.76
N ARG A 108 6.03 -2.06 -23.58
CA ARG A 108 5.28 -0.94 -24.14
C ARG A 108 5.37 0.33 -23.29
N ARG A 109 5.79 0.20 -22.02
CA ARG A 109 5.80 1.26 -21.01
C ARG A 109 4.42 1.91 -20.85
N THR A 110 3.40 1.07 -20.80
CA THR A 110 1.99 1.50 -20.72
C THR A 110 1.22 0.75 -19.66
N GLY A 111 0.21 1.39 -19.10
CA GLY A 111 -0.75 0.79 -18.18
C GLY A 111 -0.50 1.22 -16.74
N ALA A 112 -1.36 0.74 -15.86
CA ALA A 112 -1.45 1.21 -14.50
C ALA A 112 -0.44 0.52 -13.58
N VAL A 113 0.25 1.32 -12.77
CA VAL A 113 1.21 0.90 -11.75
C VAL A 113 0.73 1.29 -10.35
N PRO A 114 0.98 0.45 -9.32
CA PRO A 114 0.61 0.77 -7.94
C PRO A 114 1.57 1.81 -7.36
N VAL A 115 1.02 2.77 -6.63
CA VAL A 115 1.78 3.85 -5.99
C VAL A 115 1.45 3.98 -4.51
N ASN A 116 2.40 4.51 -3.76
CA ASN A 116 2.21 5.06 -2.42
C ASN A 116 1.95 6.55 -2.55
N ILE A 117 1.06 7.11 -1.72
CA ILE A 117 0.76 8.54 -1.70
C ILE A 117 1.27 9.12 -0.38
N SER A 118 2.03 10.20 -0.46
CA SER A 118 2.53 10.96 0.69
C SER A 118 2.06 12.41 0.60
N LEU A 119 1.34 12.86 1.63
CA LEU A 119 0.76 14.20 1.71
C LEU A 119 1.62 15.09 2.62
N PHE A 120 2.29 16.06 2.01
CA PHE A 120 3.11 17.05 2.71
C PHE A 120 2.35 18.35 2.90
N PRO A 121 2.62 19.12 3.97
CA PRO A 121 2.22 20.53 4.01
C PRO A 121 2.79 21.26 2.79
N LYS A 122 1.94 22.01 2.07
CA LYS A 122 2.29 22.63 0.78
C LYS A 122 3.55 23.50 0.89
N GLU A 123 3.66 24.26 1.96
CA GLU A 123 4.79 25.16 2.25
C GLU A 123 6.11 24.42 2.56
N ARG A 124 6.04 23.13 2.93
CA ARG A 124 7.23 22.30 3.20
C ARG A 124 7.62 21.39 2.04
N PHE A 125 6.79 21.28 1.01
CA PHE A 125 6.98 20.32 -0.08
C PHE A 125 8.31 20.50 -0.81
N ALA A 126 8.69 21.72 -1.18
CA ALA A 126 9.98 21.98 -1.84
C ALA A 126 11.19 21.58 -0.97
N ARG A 127 11.07 21.71 0.36
CA ARG A 127 12.11 21.25 1.29
C ARG A 127 12.13 19.73 1.38
N ALA A 128 10.96 19.07 1.34
CA ALA A 128 10.85 17.62 1.26
C ALA A 128 11.55 17.09 0.01
N VAL A 129 11.24 17.65 -1.16
CA VAL A 129 11.89 17.30 -2.44
C VAL A 129 13.42 17.37 -2.33
N ARG A 130 13.96 18.46 -1.78
CA ARG A 130 15.42 18.58 -1.54
C ARG A 130 15.97 17.50 -0.60
N ALA A 131 15.25 17.14 0.46
CA ALA A 131 15.67 16.10 1.39
C ALA A 131 15.61 14.68 0.78
N MET A 132 14.72 14.44 -0.19
CA MET A 132 14.60 13.15 -0.87
C MET A 132 15.67 12.95 -1.97
N LYS A 133 16.24 14.04 -2.52
CA LYS A 133 17.22 13.98 -3.63
C LYS A 133 18.36 12.97 -3.41
N PRO A 134 19.03 12.92 -2.24
CA PRO A 134 20.10 11.94 -2.00
C PRO A 134 19.62 10.49 -2.06
N ALA A 135 18.41 10.19 -1.57
CA ALA A 135 17.86 8.84 -1.58
C ALA A 135 17.54 8.36 -3.01
N PHE A 136 16.94 9.22 -3.84
CA PHE A 136 16.73 8.92 -5.26
C PHE A 136 18.07 8.73 -6.01
N ALA A 137 19.02 9.65 -5.83
CA ALA A 137 20.33 9.58 -6.49
C ALA A 137 21.15 8.35 -6.08
N ALA A 138 20.94 7.82 -4.87
CA ALA A 138 21.57 6.60 -4.39
C ALA A 138 20.84 5.30 -4.82
N GLY A 139 19.76 5.40 -5.61
CA GLY A 139 18.96 4.26 -6.02
C GLY A 139 18.15 3.62 -4.89
N LEU A 140 17.92 4.33 -3.78
CA LEU A 140 17.13 3.84 -2.64
C LEU A 140 15.63 4.05 -2.88
N CYS A 141 15.16 3.72 -4.08
CA CYS A 141 13.77 3.85 -4.50
C CYS A 141 13.38 2.67 -5.40
N VAL A 142 12.08 2.48 -5.64
CA VAL A 142 11.60 1.47 -6.60
C VAL A 142 11.73 1.97 -8.04
N SER A 143 11.61 3.29 -8.24
CA SER A 143 11.75 3.96 -9.52
C SER A 143 12.03 5.44 -9.26
N GLU A 144 12.74 6.09 -10.18
CA GLU A 144 12.89 7.56 -10.19
C GLU A 144 11.61 8.27 -10.65
N LEU A 145 10.60 7.53 -11.10
CA LEU A 145 9.34 8.09 -11.58
C LEU A 145 8.38 8.38 -10.41
N VAL A 146 7.79 9.57 -10.46
CA VAL A 146 6.86 10.10 -9.46
C VAL A 146 5.71 10.84 -10.13
N ALA A 147 4.63 11.06 -9.40
CA ALA A 147 3.63 12.07 -9.76
C ALA A 147 3.40 13.03 -8.59
N VAL A 148 3.01 14.26 -8.91
CA VAL A 148 2.73 15.31 -7.93
C VAL A 148 1.34 15.86 -8.22
N ALA A 149 0.62 16.20 -7.17
CA ALA A 149 -0.66 16.90 -7.27
C ALA A 149 -0.75 17.97 -6.18
N GLY A 150 -1.26 19.14 -6.55
CA GLY A 150 -1.61 20.21 -5.64
C GLY A 150 -2.98 20.01 -5.00
N GLU A 151 -3.35 20.94 -4.13
CA GLU A 151 -4.67 20.99 -3.50
C GLU A 151 -5.82 20.85 -4.49
N GLY A 152 -6.76 19.95 -4.20
CA GLY A 152 -7.94 19.68 -5.03
C GLY A 152 -7.68 18.83 -6.28
N GLU A 153 -6.42 18.63 -6.65
CA GLU A 153 -6.03 17.71 -7.73
C GLU A 153 -6.02 16.25 -7.23
N VAL A 154 -5.94 15.31 -8.18
CA VAL A 154 -6.12 13.87 -7.92
C VAL A 154 -4.86 13.08 -8.27
N LEU A 155 -4.45 12.19 -7.38
CA LEU A 155 -3.47 11.13 -7.64
C LEU A 155 -4.17 9.78 -7.57
N GLY A 156 -4.49 9.20 -8.73
CA GLY A 156 -5.24 7.95 -8.82
C GLY A 156 -6.65 8.10 -8.24
N GLU A 157 -6.93 7.40 -7.14
CA GLU A 157 -8.21 7.46 -6.42
C GLU A 157 -8.18 8.47 -5.25
N VAL A 158 -7.07 9.18 -5.02
CA VAL A 158 -6.87 10.08 -3.86
C VAL A 158 -6.96 11.55 -4.29
N THR A 159 -7.86 12.32 -3.68
CA THR A 159 -7.92 13.78 -3.82
C THR A 159 -7.01 14.44 -2.78
N VAL A 160 -6.12 15.34 -3.21
CA VAL A 160 -5.20 16.04 -2.31
C VAL A 160 -5.98 17.07 -1.46
N PRO A 161 -5.88 16.99 -0.12
CA PRO A 161 -6.58 17.92 0.77
C PRO A 161 -6.10 19.37 0.66
N ALA A 162 -6.91 20.29 1.20
CA ALA A 162 -6.54 21.69 1.31
C ALA A 162 -5.25 21.90 2.12
N GLY A 163 -4.38 22.81 1.67
CA GLY A 163 -3.10 23.09 2.31
C GLY A 163 -2.03 21.99 2.15
N LYS A 164 -2.26 20.97 1.33
CA LYS A 164 -1.33 19.87 1.11
C LYS A 164 -0.80 19.85 -0.33
N ALA A 165 0.34 19.17 -0.50
CA ALA A 165 0.85 18.70 -1.78
C ALA A 165 1.00 17.17 -1.69
N GLY A 166 0.47 16.46 -2.68
CA GLY A 166 0.59 15.01 -2.80
C GLY A 166 1.78 14.61 -3.65
N LEU A 167 2.50 13.58 -3.20
CA LEU A 167 3.55 12.89 -3.96
C LEU A 167 3.18 11.42 -4.09
N ALA A 168 3.22 10.91 -5.32
CA ALA A 168 3.10 9.49 -5.60
C ALA A 168 4.48 8.90 -5.91
N THR A 169 4.85 7.80 -5.23
CA THR A 169 6.03 6.99 -5.56
C THR A 169 5.62 5.57 -5.93
N ILE A 170 6.31 4.95 -6.91
CA ILE A 170 5.99 3.57 -7.32
C ILE A 170 6.18 2.60 -6.15
N CYS A 171 5.20 1.73 -5.96
CA CYS A 171 5.22 0.67 -4.95
C CYS A 171 5.87 -0.61 -5.51
N SER A 172 6.60 -1.36 -4.67
CA SER A 172 7.22 -2.65 -5.07
C SER A 172 6.20 -3.71 -5.51
N ILE A 173 4.91 -3.50 -5.23
CA ILE A 173 3.81 -4.32 -5.73
C ILE A 173 3.77 -4.36 -7.27
N VAL A 174 4.34 -3.38 -7.97
CA VAL A 174 4.47 -3.44 -9.44
C VAL A 174 5.21 -4.70 -9.90
N ILE A 175 6.22 -5.15 -9.14
CA ILE A 175 6.96 -6.39 -9.41
C ILE A 175 6.05 -7.59 -9.20
N ASN A 176 5.17 -7.55 -8.19
CA ASN A 176 4.23 -8.63 -7.88
C ASN A 176 3.22 -8.77 -9.03
N GLY A 177 2.62 -7.67 -9.47
CA GLY A 177 1.65 -7.67 -10.57
C GLY A 177 2.26 -8.10 -11.91
N THR A 178 3.50 -7.67 -12.19
CA THR A 178 4.18 -8.05 -13.44
C THR A 178 4.58 -9.53 -13.45
N LEU A 179 5.08 -10.05 -12.32
CA LEU A 179 5.39 -11.48 -12.17
C LEU A 179 4.12 -12.35 -12.26
N LEU A 180 3.03 -11.91 -11.62
CA LEU A 180 1.75 -12.61 -11.67
C LEU A 180 1.25 -12.79 -13.11
N LYS A 181 1.34 -11.75 -13.94
CA LYS A 181 1.00 -11.83 -15.38
C LYS A 181 1.92 -12.72 -16.20
N ALA A 182 3.17 -12.87 -15.76
CA ALA A 182 4.10 -13.82 -16.35
C ALA A 182 3.89 -15.26 -15.85
N GLY A 183 2.85 -15.52 -15.05
CA GLY A 183 2.55 -16.83 -14.48
C GLY A 183 3.44 -17.20 -13.29
N VAL A 184 4.11 -16.24 -12.67
CA VAL A 184 4.97 -16.45 -11.49
C VAL A 184 4.23 -16.01 -10.23
N PRO A 185 3.80 -16.95 -9.37
CA PRO A 185 3.22 -16.59 -8.08
C PRO A 185 4.30 -16.07 -7.14
N MET A 186 3.92 -15.13 -6.29
CA MET A 186 4.82 -14.51 -5.31
C MET A 186 4.13 -14.43 -3.95
N ASP A 187 4.77 -15.01 -2.93
CA ASP A 187 4.23 -15.04 -1.58
C ASP A 187 4.75 -13.84 -0.79
N SER A 188 3.81 -13.03 -0.32
CA SER A 188 4.08 -11.77 0.36
C SER A 188 4.24 -11.93 1.88
N ARG A 189 5.48 -12.12 2.36
CA ARG A 189 5.76 -12.54 3.76
C ARG A 189 5.70 -11.40 4.78
N PHE A 190 6.59 -10.41 4.67
CA PHE A 190 6.67 -9.29 5.63
C PHE A 190 7.32 -8.03 5.04
N GLY A 191 6.99 -6.88 5.63
CA GLY A 191 7.73 -5.63 5.46
C GLY A 191 8.65 -5.43 6.66
N GLY A 192 9.80 -4.81 6.46
CA GLY A 192 10.82 -4.74 7.50
C GLY A 192 11.85 -3.63 7.31
N ILE A 193 12.71 -3.52 8.31
CA ILE A 193 13.89 -2.66 8.28
C ILE A 193 15.10 -3.51 7.94
N LEU A 194 15.69 -3.23 6.78
CA LEU A 194 16.89 -3.90 6.30
C LEU A 194 18.11 -3.07 6.70
N GLN A 195 18.99 -3.70 7.46
CA GLN A 195 20.30 -3.14 7.76
C GLN A 195 21.19 -3.26 6.51
N VAL A 196 21.77 -2.14 6.10
CA VAL A 196 22.73 -2.04 5.00
C VAL A 196 24.09 -1.71 5.59
N ARG A 197 25.14 -2.38 5.12
CA ARG A 197 26.53 -2.10 5.50
C ARG A 197 27.40 -2.14 4.25
N ASN A 198 28.19 -1.08 4.04
CA ASN A 198 29.07 -0.95 2.87
C ASN A 198 28.32 -1.14 1.53
N ARG A 199 27.12 -0.55 1.42
CA ARG A 199 26.19 -0.65 0.27
C ARG A 199 25.68 -2.06 -0.01
N GLN A 200 25.87 -3.01 0.91
CA GLN A 200 25.39 -4.37 0.80
C GLN A 200 24.28 -4.64 1.83
N PRO A 201 23.20 -5.35 1.46
CA PRO A 201 22.17 -5.76 2.40
C PRO A 201 22.76 -6.80 3.37
N LEU A 202 22.56 -6.59 4.67
CA LEU A 202 23.11 -7.47 5.71
C LEU A 202 22.02 -8.38 6.28
N ARG A 203 21.01 -7.82 6.94
CA ARG A 203 19.94 -8.55 7.62
C ARG A 203 18.72 -7.70 7.89
N PHE A 204 17.56 -8.32 8.04
CA PHE A 204 16.40 -7.64 8.62
C PHE A 204 16.59 -7.51 10.12
N VAL A 205 16.41 -6.30 10.65
CA VAL A 205 16.50 -6.01 12.10
C VAL A 205 15.13 -5.81 12.74
N GLU A 206 14.11 -5.55 11.92
CA GLU A 206 12.71 -5.42 12.33
C GLU A 206 11.84 -5.99 11.21
N LEU A 207 10.74 -6.65 11.56
CA LEU A 207 9.79 -7.18 10.59
C LEU A 207 8.37 -7.18 11.15
N ILE A 208 7.41 -7.01 10.24
CA ILE A 208 5.98 -7.13 10.51
C ILE A 208 5.38 -7.97 9.38
N HIS A 209 4.79 -9.11 9.74
CA HIS A 209 4.15 -10.02 8.78
C HIS A 209 2.86 -9.43 8.20
N TYR A 210 2.72 -9.46 6.86
CA TYR A 210 1.54 -8.91 6.20
C TYR A 210 0.26 -9.66 6.53
N ALA A 211 0.33 -10.99 6.68
CA ALA A 211 -0.81 -11.81 7.06
C ALA A 211 -1.38 -11.44 8.44
N GLY A 212 -0.53 -10.95 9.34
CA GLY A 212 -0.90 -10.51 10.69
C GLY A 212 -1.30 -9.03 10.79
N SER A 213 -1.30 -8.30 9.68
CA SER A 213 -1.29 -6.82 9.72
C SER A 213 -2.47 -6.18 9.00
N SER A 214 -2.91 -5.07 9.58
CA SER A 214 -3.96 -4.20 9.04
C SER A 214 -3.46 -3.03 8.23
N LEU A 215 -2.20 -2.63 8.47
CA LEU A 215 -1.54 -1.50 7.84
C LEU A 215 -0.28 -1.98 7.14
N ASP A 216 0.22 -1.17 6.21
CA ASP A 216 1.55 -1.40 5.65
C ASP A 216 2.62 -1.20 6.75
N PRO A 217 3.50 -2.17 6.98
CA PRO A 217 4.62 -2.03 7.91
C PRO A 217 5.48 -0.79 7.68
N SER A 218 5.66 -0.38 6.42
CA SER A 218 6.49 0.76 6.05
C SER A 218 5.94 2.07 6.63
N GLU A 219 4.62 2.25 6.69
CA GLU A 219 4.03 3.44 7.33
C GLU A 219 4.39 3.52 8.81
N VAL A 220 4.32 2.37 9.49
CA VAL A 220 4.65 2.25 10.92
C VAL A 220 6.11 2.61 11.15
N PHE A 221 7.02 2.04 10.36
CA PHE A 221 8.45 2.28 10.53
C PHE A 221 8.88 3.71 10.20
N VAL A 222 8.31 4.31 9.15
CA VAL A 222 8.57 5.72 8.80
C VAL A 222 8.08 6.64 9.91
N ARG A 223 6.86 6.43 10.40
CA ARG A 223 6.28 7.23 11.48
C ARG A 223 7.07 7.08 12.79
N ALA A 224 7.58 5.89 13.06
CA ALA A 224 8.42 5.61 14.22
C ALA A 224 9.89 6.05 14.04
N ARG A 225 10.26 6.66 12.89
CA ARG A 225 11.62 7.13 12.58
C ARG A 225 12.68 6.06 12.76
N MET A 226 12.38 4.84 12.31
CA MET A 226 13.24 3.66 12.50
C MET A 226 14.28 3.46 11.37
N THR A 227 14.27 4.33 10.36
CA THR A 227 15.17 4.30 9.20
C THR A 227 16.33 5.28 9.36
N SER A 228 17.39 5.06 8.58
CA SER A 228 18.46 6.02 8.34
C SER A 228 18.86 6.03 6.85
N VAL A 229 17.87 6.24 5.98
CA VAL A 229 18.02 6.26 4.52
C VAL A 229 19.05 7.31 4.09
N GLY A 230 19.06 8.48 4.74
CA GLY A 230 20.06 9.52 4.48
C GLY A 230 21.50 9.07 4.74
N GLU A 231 21.74 8.29 5.80
CA GLU A 231 23.06 7.71 6.10
C GLU A 231 23.47 6.66 5.07
N VAL A 232 22.53 5.84 4.61
CA VAL A 232 22.78 4.87 3.54
C VAL A 232 23.11 5.58 2.23
N ALA A 233 22.40 6.65 1.89
CA ALA A 233 22.67 7.44 0.69
C ALA A 233 24.07 8.08 0.74
N ALA A 234 24.47 8.64 1.89
CA ALA A 234 25.75 9.32 2.03
C ALA A 234 26.94 8.37 2.22
N GLY A 235 26.82 7.42 3.16
CA GLY A 235 27.92 6.58 3.64
C GLY A 235 27.77 5.10 3.28
N GLY A 236 26.66 4.68 2.69
CA GLY A 236 26.42 3.28 2.31
C GLY A 236 26.10 2.36 3.49
N SER A 237 25.88 2.88 4.69
CA SER A 237 25.53 2.06 5.87
C SER A 237 24.41 2.73 6.66
N GLY A 238 23.52 1.92 7.21
CA GLY A 238 22.33 2.39 7.91
C GLY A 238 21.15 1.44 7.74
N LYS A 239 19.93 1.99 7.78
CA LYS A 239 18.69 1.21 7.77
C LYS A 239 17.72 1.73 6.71
N VAL A 240 17.21 0.84 5.86
CA VAL A 240 16.22 1.16 4.83
C VAL A 240 14.97 0.31 4.99
N LEU A 241 13.86 0.78 4.42
CA LEU A 241 12.66 -0.03 4.24
C LEU A 241 12.91 -1.05 3.13
N ALA A 242 12.59 -2.30 3.43
CA ALA A 242 12.55 -3.36 2.44
C ALA A 242 11.40 -4.32 2.75
N ASN A 243 11.04 -5.15 1.79
CA ASN A 243 10.07 -6.21 1.98
C ASN A 243 10.62 -7.53 1.47
N PHE A 244 10.15 -8.61 2.07
CA PHE A 244 10.56 -9.96 1.76
C PHE A 244 9.41 -10.73 1.10
N ARG A 245 9.76 -11.43 0.03
CA ARG A 245 8.87 -12.26 -0.78
C ARG A 245 9.52 -13.61 -1.03
N GLU A 246 8.70 -14.61 -1.34
CA GLU A 246 9.19 -15.90 -1.81
C GLU A 246 8.54 -16.25 -3.17
N ILE A 247 9.31 -16.79 -4.09
CA ILE A 247 8.80 -17.34 -5.38
C ILE A 247 9.19 -18.81 -5.49
N PRO A 248 8.45 -19.65 -6.23
CA PRO A 248 8.87 -21.01 -6.54
C PRO A 248 10.23 -21.01 -7.25
N ALA A 249 11.12 -21.92 -6.86
CA ALA A 249 12.47 -21.98 -7.42
C ALA A 249 12.49 -22.20 -8.94
N LEU A 250 11.52 -22.97 -9.45
CA LEU A 250 11.33 -23.22 -10.87
C LEU A 250 11.05 -21.95 -11.68
N CYS A 251 10.49 -20.92 -11.04
CA CYS A 251 10.15 -19.67 -11.70
C CYS A 251 11.34 -18.71 -11.88
N ARG A 252 12.55 -19.05 -11.40
CA ARG A 252 13.73 -18.17 -11.47
C ARG A 252 13.98 -17.58 -12.86
N PRO A 253 14.07 -18.36 -13.95
CA PRO A 253 14.40 -17.80 -15.26
C PRO A 253 13.35 -16.79 -15.74
N THR A 254 12.06 -17.10 -15.53
CA THR A 254 10.95 -16.20 -15.86
C THR A 254 11.01 -14.93 -15.01
N ALA A 255 11.29 -15.06 -13.70
CA ALA A 255 11.37 -13.92 -12.80
C ALA A 255 12.52 -12.99 -13.16
N GLU A 256 13.70 -13.52 -13.48
CA GLU A 256 14.86 -12.74 -13.94
C GLU A 256 14.56 -11.98 -15.23
N GLY A 257 13.91 -12.63 -16.20
CA GLY A 257 13.49 -11.96 -17.45
C GLY A 257 12.44 -10.86 -17.24
N VAL A 258 11.51 -11.03 -16.30
CA VAL A 258 10.55 -9.98 -15.93
C VAL A 258 11.27 -8.80 -15.26
N VAL A 259 12.15 -9.06 -14.30
CA VAL A 259 12.90 -8.04 -13.59
C VAL A 259 13.80 -7.25 -14.55
N ALA A 260 14.44 -7.91 -15.52
CA ALA A 260 15.26 -7.24 -16.52
C ALA A 260 14.44 -6.22 -17.34
N ARG A 261 13.27 -6.61 -17.82
CA ARG A 261 12.35 -5.70 -18.56
C ARG A 261 11.84 -4.56 -17.69
N LEU A 262 11.54 -4.82 -16.41
CA LEU A 262 11.16 -3.77 -15.45
C LEU A 262 12.29 -2.76 -15.26
N ARG A 263 13.54 -3.22 -15.15
CA ARG A 263 14.73 -2.34 -15.08
C ARG A 263 14.88 -1.48 -16.33
N GLU A 264 14.69 -2.06 -17.52
CA GLU A 264 14.69 -1.29 -18.78
C GLU A 264 13.58 -0.25 -18.85
N ALA A 265 12.49 -0.45 -18.11
CA ALA A 265 11.41 0.53 -17.93
C ALA A 265 11.63 1.46 -16.71
N GLY A 266 12.82 1.49 -16.11
CA GLY A 266 13.14 2.39 -14.99
C GLY A 266 12.50 1.99 -13.65
N ILE A 267 12.11 0.71 -13.49
CA ILE A 267 11.64 0.13 -12.22
C ILE A 267 12.71 -0.82 -11.69
N GLU A 268 13.43 -0.37 -10.67
CA GLU A 268 14.61 -1.01 -10.09
C GLU A 268 14.39 -1.47 -8.64
N GLY A 269 13.16 -1.87 -8.31
CA GLY A 269 12.81 -2.25 -6.94
C GLY A 269 13.40 -3.56 -6.42
N LEU A 270 14.00 -4.42 -7.26
CA LEU A 270 14.66 -5.65 -6.82
C LEU A 270 16.04 -5.33 -6.23
N LEU A 271 16.21 -5.56 -4.93
CA LEU A 271 17.51 -5.43 -4.27
C LEU A 271 18.33 -6.71 -4.38
N LEU A 272 17.71 -7.86 -4.12
CA LEU A 272 18.42 -9.14 -4.09
C LEU A 272 17.47 -10.29 -4.41
N LEU A 273 17.96 -11.23 -5.21
CA LEU A 273 17.35 -12.52 -5.49
C LEU A 273 18.24 -13.62 -4.89
N GLY A 274 17.74 -14.34 -3.88
CA GLY A 274 18.50 -15.36 -3.16
C GLY A 274 18.74 -16.63 -3.96
N ASN A 275 19.41 -17.60 -3.34
CA ASN A 275 19.54 -18.97 -3.86
C ASN A 275 18.31 -19.82 -3.48
N THR A 276 18.20 -21.00 -4.10
CA THR A 276 17.09 -21.92 -3.85
C THR A 276 17.20 -22.55 -2.46
N SER A 277 16.15 -22.42 -1.65
CA SER A 277 16.06 -22.98 -0.29
C SER A 277 17.14 -22.49 0.69
N GLU A 278 17.87 -21.42 0.35
CA GLU A 278 18.91 -20.84 1.21
C GLU A 278 18.39 -19.58 1.91
N PRO A 279 18.72 -19.36 3.20
CA PRO A 279 18.39 -18.13 3.88
C PRO A 279 18.98 -16.90 3.19
N VAL A 280 18.25 -15.78 3.28
CA VAL A 280 18.66 -14.51 2.68
C VAL A 280 18.56 -13.41 3.73
N CYS A 281 19.64 -12.68 3.97
CA CYS A 281 19.67 -11.60 4.98
C CYS A 281 19.11 -12.04 6.33
N GLU A 282 19.59 -13.19 6.82
CA GLU A 282 19.16 -13.87 8.06
C GLU A 282 17.67 -14.26 8.10
N THR A 283 16.99 -14.24 6.95
CA THR A 283 15.60 -14.67 6.82
C THR A 283 15.54 -16.09 6.23
N PRO A 284 14.86 -17.05 6.87
CA PRO A 284 14.70 -18.39 6.32
C PRO A 284 13.83 -18.37 5.05
N VAL A 285 14.12 -19.29 4.14
CA VAL A 285 13.38 -19.50 2.88
C VAL A 285 12.83 -20.91 2.88
N GLU A 286 11.58 -21.10 2.43
CA GLU A 286 11.00 -22.45 2.35
C GLU A 286 11.70 -23.33 1.31
N ILE A 287 11.57 -24.65 1.49
CA ILE A 287 12.11 -25.63 0.54
C ILE A 287 11.48 -25.39 -0.84
N ASN A 288 12.31 -25.42 -1.88
CA ASN A 288 11.93 -25.16 -3.27
C ASN A 288 11.39 -23.74 -3.51
N ARG A 289 11.72 -22.78 -2.64
CA ARG A 289 11.49 -21.34 -2.84
C ARG A 289 12.80 -20.58 -2.99
N ILE A 290 12.66 -19.34 -3.47
CA ILE A 290 13.74 -18.34 -3.53
C ILE A 290 13.27 -17.12 -2.76
N GLY A 291 14.09 -16.64 -1.82
CA GLY A 291 13.87 -15.37 -1.14
C GLY A 291 14.15 -14.19 -2.08
N VAL A 292 13.25 -13.21 -2.08
CA VAL A 292 13.33 -11.99 -2.89
C VAL A 292 13.23 -10.79 -1.98
N ILE A 293 14.22 -9.90 -2.01
CA ILE A 293 14.21 -8.65 -1.27
C ILE A 293 13.94 -7.50 -2.22
N LEU A 294 12.87 -6.75 -1.94
CA LEU A 294 12.51 -5.56 -2.70
C LEU A 294 12.68 -4.30 -1.85
N LEU A 295 13.17 -3.21 -2.45
CA LEU A 295 13.22 -1.90 -1.80
C LEU A 295 11.80 -1.37 -1.51
N GLY A 296 11.66 -0.65 -0.40
CA GLY A 296 10.44 0.07 -0.07
C GLY A 296 10.29 1.34 -0.92
N GLY A 297 9.12 1.53 -1.54
CA GLY A 297 8.81 2.74 -2.33
C GLY A 297 8.74 4.03 -1.50
N LEU A 298 8.67 3.92 -0.17
CA LEU A 298 8.67 5.05 0.76
C LEU A 298 10.06 5.44 1.27
N ASN A 299 11.15 4.78 0.85
CA ASN A 299 12.50 5.13 1.29
C ASN A 299 12.86 6.60 1.06
N PRO A 300 12.58 7.22 -0.11
CA PRO A 300 12.83 8.64 -0.29
C PRO A 300 12.03 9.49 0.70
N VAL A 301 10.74 9.19 0.89
CA VAL A 301 9.87 9.90 1.85
C VAL A 301 10.38 9.74 3.28
N ALA A 302 10.93 8.58 3.64
CA ALA A 302 11.56 8.35 4.92
C ALA A 302 12.76 9.30 5.14
N ALA A 303 13.58 9.54 4.10
CA ALA A 303 14.67 10.52 4.16
C ALA A 303 14.16 11.96 4.40
N ALA A 304 12.99 12.34 3.86
CA ALA A 304 12.36 13.61 4.21
C ALA A 304 11.90 13.65 5.68
N GLY A 305 11.35 12.55 6.20
CA GLY A 305 10.99 12.39 7.60
C GLY A 305 12.19 12.49 8.55
N GLU A 306 13.32 11.86 8.18
CA GLU A 306 14.61 11.96 8.88
C GLU A 306 15.11 13.42 8.96
N ALA A 307 14.86 14.21 7.91
CA ALA A 307 15.15 15.65 7.88
C ALA A 307 14.13 16.54 8.64
N GLY A 308 13.18 15.93 9.36
CA GLY A 308 12.16 16.62 10.16
C GLY A 308 10.94 17.10 9.36
N ILE A 309 10.71 16.55 8.16
CA ILE A 309 9.60 16.95 7.28
C ILE A 309 8.63 15.78 7.19
N GLU A 310 7.67 15.76 8.11
CA GLU A 310 6.69 14.69 8.19
C GLU A 310 5.64 14.78 7.07
N ALA A 311 5.29 13.61 6.54
CA ALA A 311 4.19 13.40 5.62
C ALA A 311 3.13 12.49 6.25
N GLU A 312 1.88 12.70 5.86
CA GLU A 312 0.86 11.66 6.03
C GLU A 312 1.04 10.65 4.90
N ASN A 313 1.38 9.41 5.26
CA ASN A 313 1.70 8.36 4.29
C ASN A 313 0.52 7.41 4.16
N HIS A 314 0.18 7.11 2.92
CA HIS A 314 -0.75 6.07 2.54
C HIS A 314 0.00 5.13 1.59
N ALA A 315 0.62 4.09 2.15
CA ALA A 315 1.24 3.03 1.37
C ALA A 315 0.15 2.15 0.74
N MET A 316 0.49 1.45 -0.36
CA MET A 316 -0.46 0.58 -1.06
C MET A 316 -1.79 1.30 -1.40
N SER A 317 -1.67 2.55 -1.84
CA SER A 317 -2.81 3.46 -1.98
C SER A 317 -3.67 3.13 -3.18
N THR A 318 -3.16 3.37 -4.38
CA THR A 318 -3.94 3.40 -5.62
C THR A 318 -3.07 3.01 -6.80
N LEU A 319 -3.70 2.91 -7.96
CA LEU A 319 -3.03 2.80 -9.25
C LEU A 319 -3.02 4.17 -9.94
N VAL A 320 -1.98 4.41 -10.74
CA VAL A 320 -1.89 5.53 -11.67
C VAL A 320 -1.35 5.02 -13.01
N GLU A 321 -1.68 5.71 -14.11
CA GLU A 321 -1.11 5.38 -15.41
C GLU A 321 0.39 5.67 -15.41
N TYR A 322 1.20 4.70 -15.84
CA TYR A 322 2.65 4.85 -15.86
C TYR A 322 3.09 6.10 -16.63
N GLN A 323 2.39 6.42 -17.71
CA GLN A 323 2.68 7.56 -18.59
C GLN A 323 2.36 8.92 -17.97
N SER A 324 1.62 8.97 -16.86
CA SER A 324 1.41 10.23 -16.14
C SER A 324 2.53 10.53 -15.14
N LEU A 325 3.52 9.64 -15.00
CA LEU A 325 4.65 9.84 -14.11
C LEU A 325 5.76 10.62 -14.82
N ILE A 326 6.46 11.46 -14.05
CA ILE A 326 7.61 12.26 -14.47
C ILE A 326 8.85 11.81 -13.69
N LYS A 327 10.06 12.14 -14.18
CA LYS A 327 11.26 11.86 -13.39
C LYS A 327 11.32 12.78 -12.19
N PHE A 328 11.73 12.24 -11.04
CA PHE A 328 11.90 13.02 -9.82
C PHE A 328 12.87 14.19 -9.98
N GLY A 329 13.88 14.06 -10.85
CA GLY A 329 14.82 15.14 -11.16
C GLY A 329 14.20 16.37 -11.82
N GLU A 330 12.96 16.27 -12.31
CA GLU A 330 12.19 17.38 -12.88
C GLU A 330 11.45 18.22 -11.81
N LEU A 331 11.51 17.81 -10.53
CA LEU A 331 10.93 18.50 -9.37
C LEU A 331 11.88 19.50 -8.65
#